data_AF-A0A485LCZ3-F1
#
_entry.id   AF-A0A485LCZ3-F1
#
_cell.length_a   1.000
_cell.length_b   1.000
_cell.length_c   1.000
_cell.angle_alpha   90.00
_cell.angle_beta   90.00
_cell.angle_gamma   90.00
#
_symmetry.space_group_name_H-M   'P 1'
#
loop_
_entity.id
_entity.type
_entity.pdbx_description
1 polymer ?
#
loop_
_entity_poly.entity_id
_entity_poly.type
_entity_poly.pdbx_seq_one_letter_code
_entity_poly.pdbx_strand_id
1 'polypeptide(L)'
;MCQLLRQNPGYGIKTGDTVHTGSYFADDSQLYAADEECLHRQLALVQSFCDKSGFRLNVDKTQILTFAPLSPALASMAVTSEAPTKSLGILVAPNLSPMARFNYVFERFVSRLSLWLYKARTYAGKVAVLRSIRLPVLERLHQCQLTVETLFV
;
A
#
# COMPACT_ATOMS: atom_id res chain seq x y z
N MET A 1 -4.55 -14.39 -10.88
CA MET A 1 -4.49 -14.23 -9.41
C MET A 1 -5.71 -13.53 -8.82
N CYS A 2 -5.98 -12.25 -9.15
CA CYS A 2 -7.02 -11.46 -8.48
C CYS A 2 -8.43 -12.10 -8.54
N GLN A 3 -8.81 -12.68 -9.68
CA GLN A 3 -10.10 -13.37 -9.82
C GLN A 3 -10.21 -14.61 -8.91
N LEU A 4 -9.13 -15.37 -8.76
CA LEU A 4 -9.08 -16.55 -7.89
C LEU A 4 -9.33 -16.17 -6.43
N LEU A 5 -8.74 -15.06 -5.97
CA LEU A 5 -8.95 -14.55 -4.62
C LEU A 5 -10.37 -14.00 -4.42
N ARG A 6 -10.93 -13.31 -5.43
CA ARG A 6 -12.33 -12.81 -5.38
C ARG A 6 -13.38 -13.93 -5.38
N GLN A 7 -13.07 -15.09 -5.93
CA GLN A 7 -13.93 -16.27 -5.88
C GLN A 7 -13.95 -16.97 -4.51
N ASN A 8 -13.05 -16.57 -3.59
CA ASN A 8 -12.95 -17.10 -2.24
C ASN A 8 -13.20 -15.99 -1.20
N PRO A 9 -14.41 -15.39 -1.15
CA PRO A 9 -14.69 -14.27 -0.26
C PRO A 9 -14.60 -14.64 1.23
N GLY A 10 -14.74 -15.92 1.58
CA GLY A 10 -14.63 -16.38 2.96
C GLY A 10 -13.28 -16.11 3.63
N TYR A 11 -12.24 -15.77 2.86
CA TYR A 11 -10.93 -15.40 3.38
C TYR A 11 -10.72 -13.88 3.50
N GLY A 12 -11.65 -13.08 3.00
CA GLY A 12 -11.54 -11.62 2.95
C GLY A 12 -12.02 -10.91 4.21
N ILE A 13 -11.83 -9.59 4.24
CA ILE A 13 -12.36 -8.70 5.28
C ILE A 13 -13.73 -8.19 4.83
N LYS A 14 -14.73 -8.21 5.72
CA LYS A 14 -16.07 -7.68 5.45
C LYS A 14 -16.19 -6.24 5.93
N THR A 15 -16.56 -5.33 5.03
CA THR A 15 -16.84 -3.92 5.33
C THR A 15 -18.22 -3.56 4.78
N GLY A 16 -19.19 -3.35 5.68
CA GLY A 16 -20.59 -3.20 5.30
C GLY A 16 -21.11 -4.43 4.56
N ASP A 17 -21.64 -4.24 3.35
CA ASP A 17 -22.16 -5.32 2.49
C ASP A 17 -21.10 -5.90 1.53
N THR A 18 -19.88 -5.36 1.53
CA THR A 18 -18.83 -5.77 0.61
C THR A 18 -17.75 -6.58 1.33
N VAL A 19 -17.23 -7.61 0.66
CA VAL A 19 -16.08 -8.38 1.12
C VAL A 19 -14.87 -8.05 0.25
N HIS A 20 -13.80 -7.61 0.89
CA HIS A 20 -12.55 -7.22 0.27
C HIS A 20 -11.52 -8.34 0.48
N THR A 21 -11.02 -8.93 -0.62
CA THR A 21 -9.97 -9.97 -0.56
C THR A 21 -8.59 -9.45 -0.94
N GLY A 22 -8.53 -8.29 -1.59
CA GLY A 22 -7.28 -7.62 -1.91
C GLY A 22 -7.44 -6.43 -2.85
N SER A 23 -6.35 -5.67 -2.97
CA SER A 23 -6.18 -4.56 -3.91
C SER A 23 -4.98 -4.86 -4.81
N TYR A 24 -5.07 -4.50 -6.09
CA TYR A 24 -4.07 -4.87 -7.09
C TYR A 24 -3.82 -3.69 -8.01
N PHE A 25 -2.57 -3.24 -8.08
CA PHE A 25 -2.15 -2.13 -8.92
C PHE A 25 -0.84 -2.49 -9.61
N ALA A 26 -0.88 -2.71 -10.92
CA ALA A 26 0.25 -3.25 -11.67
C ALA A 26 0.79 -4.55 -11.04
N ASP A 27 2.06 -4.58 -10.64
CA ASP A 27 2.71 -5.69 -9.94
C ASP A 27 2.51 -5.67 -8.41
N ASP A 28 2.13 -4.53 -7.85
CA ASP A 28 1.84 -4.40 -6.42
C ASP A 28 0.50 -5.07 -6.09
N SER A 29 0.53 -6.01 -5.15
CA SER A 29 -0.63 -6.75 -4.68
C SER A 29 -0.73 -6.67 -3.16
N GLN A 30 -1.93 -6.36 -2.68
CA GLN A 30 -2.27 -6.28 -1.26
C GLN A 30 -3.37 -7.27 -0.98
N LEU A 31 -3.15 -8.17 -0.02
CA LEU A 31 -4.14 -9.14 0.40
C LEU A 31 -4.83 -8.64 1.66
N TYR A 32 -6.14 -8.88 1.74
CA TYR A 32 -6.94 -8.58 2.92
C TYR A 32 -7.46 -9.89 3.46
N ALA A 33 -7.02 -10.23 4.67
CA ALA A 33 -7.35 -11.48 5.34
C ALA A 33 -8.04 -11.19 6.67
N ALA A 34 -9.12 -11.93 6.97
CA ALA A 34 -9.85 -11.78 8.23
C ALA A 34 -9.02 -12.17 9.46
N ASP A 35 -8.16 -13.18 9.29
CA ASP A 35 -7.29 -13.72 10.33
C ASP A 35 -6.07 -14.41 9.71
N GLU A 36 -5.19 -14.93 10.56
CA GLU A 36 -3.98 -15.63 10.16
C GLU A 36 -4.25 -16.91 9.36
N GLU A 37 -5.34 -17.66 9.64
CA GLU A 37 -5.68 -18.84 8.85
C GLU A 37 -6.07 -18.43 7.42
N CYS A 38 -6.94 -17.43 7.31
CA CYS A 38 -7.37 -16.86 6.03
C CYS A 38 -6.17 -16.35 5.21
N LEU A 39 -5.19 -15.69 5.85
CA LEU A 39 -3.97 -15.26 5.20
C LEU A 39 -3.19 -16.44 4.60
N HIS A 40 -2.99 -17.52 5.37
CA HIS A 40 -2.34 -18.73 4.87
C HIS A 40 -3.08 -19.35 3.69
N ARG A 41 -4.43 -19.40 3.73
CA ARG A 41 -5.26 -19.88 2.61
C ARG A 41 -5.08 -19.01 1.36
N GLN A 42 -5.09 -17.68 1.52
CA GLN A 42 -4.87 -16.76 0.41
C GLN A 42 -3.46 -16.90 -0.18
N LEU A 43 -2.42 -17.02 0.66
CA LEU A 43 -1.04 -17.25 0.19
C LEU A 43 -0.91 -18.58 -0.56
N ALA A 44 -1.58 -19.65 -0.10
CA ALA A 44 -1.62 -20.91 -0.82
C ALA A 44 -2.29 -20.79 -2.20
N LEU A 45 -3.37 -20.00 -2.32
CA LEU A 45 -3.99 -19.70 -3.62
C LEU A 45 -3.04 -18.94 -4.53
N VAL A 46 -2.35 -17.92 -4.01
CA VAL A 46 -1.34 -17.16 -4.76
C VAL A 46 -0.22 -18.08 -5.24
N GLN A 47 0.30 -18.95 -4.37
CA GLN A 47 1.34 -19.91 -4.74
C GLN A 47 0.87 -20.85 -5.86
N SER A 48 -0.33 -21.40 -5.75
CA SER A 48 -0.90 -22.28 -6.79
C SER A 48 -1.05 -21.59 -8.15
N PHE A 49 -1.27 -20.28 -8.16
CA PHE A 49 -1.29 -19.47 -9.36
C PHE A 49 0.12 -19.24 -9.90
N CYS A 50 1.07 -18.86 -9.03
CA CYS A 50 2.48 -18.68 -9.37
C CYS A 50 3.06 -19.93 -10.05
N ASP A 51 2.81 -21.11 -9.48
CA ASP A 51 3.31 -22.41 -9.99
C ASP A 51 2.86 -22.69 -11.43
N LYS A 52 1.68 -22.20 -11.82
CA LYS A 52 1.11 -22.42 -13.16
C LYS A 52 1.43 -21.31 -14.17
N SER A 53 1.78 -20.12 -13.68
CA SER A 53 1.87 -18.91 -14.49
C SER A 53 3.31 -18.44 -14.72
N GLY A 54 4.28 -19.00 -13.99
CA GLY A 54 5.68 -18.58 -14.03
C GLY A 54 5.97 -17.28 -13.26
N PHE A 55 4.96 -16.68 -12.62
CA PHE A 55 5.16 -15.58 -11.68
C PHE A 55 5.73 -16.10 -10.34
N ARG A 56 6.40 -15.21 -9.59
CA ARG A 56 6.94 -15.53 -8.27
C ARG A 56 6.61 -14.42 -7.28
N LEU A 57 6.08 -14.80 -6.12
CA LEU A 57 5.90 -13.87 -5.00
C LEU A 57 7.25 -13.47 -4.42
N ASN A 58 7.46 -12.17 -4.24
CA ASN A 58 8.65 -11.65 -3.57
C ASN A 58 8.40 -11.66 -2.05
N VAL A 59 8.78 -12.76 -1.40
CA VAL A 59 8.58 -12.95 0.05
C VAL A 59 9.33 -11.89 0.86
N ASP A 60 10.55 -11.51 0.44
CA ASP A 60 11.36 -10.51 1.13
C ASP A 60 10.71 -9.12 1.17
N LYS A 61 9.89 -8.81 0.15
CA LYS A 61 9.08 -7.58 0.10
C LYS A 61 7.71 -7.72 0.74
N THR A 62 7.28 -8.94 1.09
CA THR A 62 5.96 -9.20 1.64
C THR A 62 5.97 -8.86 3.12
N GLN A 63 5.08 -7.96 3.53
CA GLN A 63 4.96 -7.50 4.92
C GLN A 63 3.50 -7.51 5.34
N ILE A 64 3.26 -7.65 6.64
CA ILE A 64 1.94 -7.79 7.25
C ILE A 64 1.63 -6.55 8.07
N LEU A 65 0.58 -5.83 7.69
CA LEU A 65 0.01 -4.74 8.47
C LEU A 65 -1.19 -5.27 9.24
N THR A 66 -1.15 -5.25 10.57
CA THR A 66 -2.22 -5.77 11.44
C THR A 66 -2.23 -5.05 12.79
N PHE A 67 -3.36 -5.12 13.50
CA PHE A 67 -3.51 -4.73 14.92
C PHE A 67 -3.68 -5.94 15.83
N ALA A 68 -3.90 -7.12 15.24
CA ALA A 68 -4.04 -8.35 15.97
C ALA A 68 -2.65 -8.93 16.28
N PRO A 69 -2.49 -9.63 17.42
CA PRO A 69 -1.31 -10.44 17.66
C PRO A 69 -1.12 -11.46 16.54
N LEU A 70 0.12 -11.58 16.05
CA LEU A 70 0.51 -12.60 15.08
C LEU A 70 1.19 -13.77 15.78
N SER A 71 1.13 -14.95 15.17
CA SER A 71 1.98 -16.06 15.60
C SER A 71 3.47 -15.71 15.46
N PRO A 72 4.35 -16.37 16.24
CA PRO A 72 5.79 -16.17 16.13
C PRO A 72 6.36 -16.40 14.72
N ALA A 73 5.68 -17.23 13.90
CA ALA A 73 6.11 -17.53 12.53
C ALA A 73 5.95 -16.32 11.59
N LEU A 74 4.96 -15.46 11.84
CA LEU A 74 4.66 -14.29 11.01
C LEU A 74 5.16 -12.97 11.62
N ALA A 75 5.61 -12.99 12.88
CA ALA A 75 6.05 -11.81 13.60
C ALA A 75 7.20 -11.05 12.90
N SER A 76 8.08 -11.76 12.18
CA SER A 76 9.18 -11.14 11.43
C SER A 76 8.74 -10.35 10.20
N MET A 77 7.53 -10.63 9.69
CA MET A 77 6.94 -9.92 8.55
C MET A 77 6.08 -8.73 8.98
N ALA A 78 5.86 -8.56 10.28
CA ALA A 78 4.99 -7.52 10.82
C ALA A 78 5.56 -6.13 10.60
N VAL A 79 4.71 -5.22 10.11
CA VAL A 79 5.01 -3.79 10.06
C VAL A 79 4.83 -3.21 11.46
N THR A 80 5.86 -2.56 11.98
CA THR A 80 5.80 -1.88 13.28
C THR A 80 5.74 -0.36 13.11
N SER A 81 5.38 0.34 14.18
CA SER A 81 5.38 1.80 14.22
C SER A 81 6.77 2.40 13.98
N GLU A 82 7.82 1.69 14.41
CA GLU A 82 9.22 2.09 14.30
C GLU A 82 9.81 1.78 12.91
N ALA A 83 9.24 0.79 12.21
CA ALA A 83 9.63 0.41 10.86
C ALA A 83 8.43 0.42 9.89
N PRO A 84 7.90 1.61 9.55
CA PRO A 84 6.79 1.71 8.61
C PRO A 84 7.13 1.23 7.21
N THR A 85 6.12 0.71 6.52
CA THR A 85 6.25 0.29 5.12
C THR A 85 5.56 1.25 4.15
N LYS A 86 5.76 1.00 2.86
CA LYS A 86 5.24 1.81 1.75
C LYS A 86 4.12 1.03 1.07
N SER A 87 2.96 1.65 0.93
CA SER A 87 1.84 1.14 0.16
C SER A 87 1.46 2.18 -0.88
N LEU A 88 1.54 1.88 -2.18
CA LEU A 88 1.20 2.81 -3.28
C LEU A 88 1.83 4.22 -3.17
N GLY A 89 3.00 4.30 -2.54
CA GLY A 89 3.75 5.54 -2.34
C GLY A 89 3.40 6.37 -1.09
N ILE A 90 2.53 5.86 -0.21
CA ILE A 90 2.27 6.42 1.12
C ILE A 90 2.88 5.53 2.21
N LEU A 91 3.21 6.12 3.36
CA LEU A 91 3.72 5.38 4.51
C LEU A 91 2.56 4.76 5.30
N VAL A 92 2.68 3.49 5.68
CA VAL A 92 1.68 2.76 6.47
C VAL A 92 2.36 1.99 7.59
N ALA A 93 1.78 2.08 8.79
CA ALA A 93 2.15 1.32 9.98
C ALA A 93 0.98 1.36 10.97
N PRO A 94 0.91 0.42 11.93
CA PRO A 94 -0.04 0.49 13.03
C PRO A 94 0.13 1.82 13.77
N ASN A 95 -0.97 2.47 14.15
CA ASN A 95 -0.97 3.71 14.94
C ASN A 95 -0.16 4.89 14.37
N LEU A 96 0.21 4.85 13.09
CA LEU A 96 0.92 5.95 12.44
C LEU A 96 0.01 7.18 12.37
N SER A 97 0.52 8.33 12.83
CA SER A 97 -0.28 9.57 12.85
C SER A 97 -0.56 10.06 11.43
N PRO A 98 -1.74 10.67 11.16
CA PRO A 98 -2.03 11.29 9.87
C PRO A 98 -0.97 12.35 9.48
N MET A 99 -0.44 13.08 10.46
CA MET A 99 0.60 14.09 10.24
C MET A 99 1.93 13.47 9.80
N ALA A 100 2.33 12.32 10.36
CA ALA A 100 3.54 11.62 9.93
C ALA A 100 3.42 11.13 8.47
N ARG A 101 2.23 10.60 8.08
CA ARG A 101 1.94 10.23 6.69
C ARG A 101 2.01 11.44 5.76
N PHE A 102 1.40 12.54 6.15
CA PHE A 102 1.41 13.79 5.40
C PHE A 102 2.84 14.31 5.19
N ASN A 103 3.62 14.42 6.27
CA ASN A 103 4.99 14.92 6.22
C ASN A 103 5.86 14.08 5.28
N TYR A 104 5.73 12.75 5.31
CA TYR A 104 6.46 11.87 4.40
C TYR A 104 6.17 12.18 2.92
N VAL A 105 4.90 12.34 2.56
CA VAL A 105 4.51 12.66 1.17
C VAL A 105 4.94 14.09 0.81
N PHE A 106 4.78 15.03 1.73
CA PHE A 106 5.11 16.43 1.55
C PHE A 106 6.62 16.66 1.37
N GLU A 107 7.46 16.05 2.18
CA GLU A 107 8.92 16.13 2.06
C GLU A 107 9.41 15.57 0.71
N ARG A 108 8.85 14.45 0.26
CA ARG A 108 9.15 13.90 -1.07
C ARG A 108 8.70 14.82 -2.19
N PHE A 109 7.55 15.46 -2.02
CA PHE A 109 7.07 16.45 -2.97
C PHE A 109 8.02 17.65 -3.04
N VAL A 110 8.41 18.23 -1.90
CA VAL A 110 9.38 19.34 -1.82
C VAL A 110 10.72 18.93 -2.44
N SER A 111 11.24 17.74 -2.13
CA SER A 111 12.48 17.23 -2.72
C SER A 111 12.42 17.15 -4.25
N ARG A 112 11.31 16.63 -4.80
CA ARG A 112 11.10 16.60 -6.26
C ARG A 112 11.00 18.00 -6.85
N LEU A 113 10.26 18.91 -6.21
CA LEU A 113 10.18 20.29 -6.67
C LEU A 113 11.55 20.98 -6.70
N SER A 114 12.38 20.80 -5.67
CA SER A 114 13.73 21.34 -5.61
C SER A 114 14.60 20.85 -6.77
N LEU A 115 14.51 19.55 -7.11
CA LEU A 115 15.21 18.99 -8.26
C LEU A 115 14.78 19.65 -9.58
N TRP A 116 13.47 19.86 -9.77
CA TRP A 116 12.96 20.46 -10.99
C TRP A 116 13.18 21.97 -11.05
N LEU A 117 13.18 22.67 -9.92
CA LEU A 117 13.52 24.08 -9.83
C LEU A 117 14.96 24.33 -10.31
N TYR A 118 15.88 23.43 -9.97
CA TYR A 118 17.25 23.47 -10.46
C TYR A 118 17.34 23.24 -11.98
N LYS A 119 16.55 22.31 -12.53
CA LYS A 119 16.57 21.97 -13.96
C LYS A 119 15.83 23.00 -14.85
N ALA A 120 14.77 23.62 -14.34
CA ALA A 120 13.96 24.58 -15.09
C ALA A 120 14.55 26.00 -15.00
N ARG A 121 15.37 26.37 -15.99
CA ARG A 121 16.07 27.67 -16.01
C ARG A 121 15.20 28.86 -16.41
N THR A 122 14.05 28.63 -17.05
CA THR A 122 13.14 29.69 -17.49
C THR A 122 11.89 29.75 -16.62
N TYR A 123 11.26 30.93 -16.50
CA TYR A 123 9.99 31.09 -15.79
C TYR A 123 8.89 30.20 -16.40
N ALA A 124 8.82 30.11 -17.73
CA ALA A 124 7.87 29.23 -18.41
C ALA A 124 8.08 27.74 -18.04
N GLY A 125 9.34 27.30 -17.97
CA GLY A 125 9.68 25.95 -17.52
C GLY A 125 9.28 25.69 -16.06
N LYS A 126 9.50 26.65 -15.17
CA LYS A 126 9.08 26.56 -13.76
C LYS A 126 7.56 26.46 -13.63
N VAL A 127 6.81 27.25 -14.40
CA VAL A 127 5.34 27.18 -14.43
C VAL A 127 4.84 25.84 -14.98
N ALA A 128 5.46 25.33 -16.06
CA ALA A 128 5.12 24.04 -16.63
C ALA A 128 5.35 22.89 -15.64
N VAL A 129 6.49 22.89 -14.94
CA VAL A 129 6.80 21.94 -13.86
C VAL A 129 5.73 21.99 -12.77
N LEU A 130 5.42 23.17 -12.24
CA LEU A 130 4.42 23.31 -11.17
C LEU A 130 3.05 22.79 -11.60
N ARG A 131 2.61 23.10 -12.83
CA ARG A 131 1.35 22.61 -13.38
C ARG A 131 1.32 21.09 -13.49
N SER A 132 2.41 20.47 -13.95
CA SER A 132 2.50 19.01 -14.11
C SER A 132 2.50 18.24 -12.78
N ILE A 133 2.94 18.86 -11.68
CA ILE A 133 3.10 18.19 -10.39
C ILE A 133 1.88 18.42 -9.46
N ARG A 134 1.10 19.49 -9.67
CA ARG A 134 -0.01 19.88 -8.78
C ARG A 134 -1.07 18.79 -8.61
N LEU A 135 -1.55 18.21 -9.71
CA LEU A 135 -2.62 17.20 -9.70
C LEU A 135 -2.20 15.91 -8.98
N PRO A 136 -1.07 15.25 -9.34
CA PRO A 136 -0.64 14.02 -8.68
C PRO A 136 -0.41 14.16 -7.16
N VAL A 137 -0.04 15.36 -6.69
CA VAL A 137 0.24 15.61 -5.27
C VAL A 137 -1.03 15.79 -4.48
N LEU A 138 -1.99 16.56 -5.00
CA LEU A 138 -3.28 16.72 -4.34
C LEU A 138 -4.02 15.39 -4.21
N GLU A 139 -3.98 14.55 -5.24
CA GLU A 139 -4.55 13.20 -5.21
C GLU A 139 -3.90 12.33 -4.12
N ARG A 140 -2.57 12.36 -3.99
CA ARG A 140 -1.83 11.62 -2.96
C ARG A 140 -2.07 12.13 -1.55
N LEU A 141 -2.19 13.44 -1.36
CA LEU A 141 -2.51 14.03 -0.07
C LEU A 141 -3.93 13.71 0.36
N HIS A 142 -4.89 13.68 -0.57
CA HIS A 142 -6.25 13.23 -0.30
C HIS A 142 -6.28 11.75 0.14
N GLN A 143 -5.49 10.89 -0.51
CA GLN A 143 -5.34 9.50 -0.08
C GLN A 143 -4.79 9.37 1.35
N CYS A 144 -3.85 10.22 1.80
CA CYS A 144 -3.37 10.19 3.19
C CYS A 144 -4.47 10.40 4.25
N GLN A 145 -5.55 11.12 3.90
CA GLN A 145 -6.71 11.31 4.76
C GLN A 145 -7.65 10.09 4.73
N LEU A 146 -7.94 9.57 3.52
CA LEU A 146 -8.84 8.42 3.34
C LEU A 146 -8.26 7.10 3.85
N THR A 147 -6.93 6.91 3.79
CA THR A 147 -6.28 5.67 4.26
C THR A 147 -6.49 5.43 5.75
N VAL A 148 -6.86 6.47 6.52
CA VAL A 148 -7.23 6.33 7.94
C VAL A 148 -8.58 5.63 8.11
N GLU A 149 -9.47 5.78 7.12
CA GLU A 149 -10.84 5.24 7.15
C GLU A 149 -11.01 3.96 6.32
N THR A 150 -10.20 3.73 5.29
CA THR A 150 -10.42 2.62 4.33
C THR A 150 -9.51 1.40 4.53
N LEU A 151 -8.49 1.48 5.39
CA LEU A 151 -7.52 0.39 5.57
C LEU A 151 -7.72 -0.42 6.86
N PHE A 152 -8.74 -0.09 7.66
CA PHE A 152 -8.89 -0.60 9.02
C PHE A 152 -10.36 -0.90 9.36
N VAL A 153 -10.76 -2.14 9.05
CA VAL A 153 -11.56 -3.02 9.91
C VAL A 153 -10.97 -4.43 9.75
#